data_AF-A0A1F6W2H4-F1
#
_entry.id   AF-A0A1F6W2H4-F1
#
_cell.length_a   1.000
_cell.length_b   1.000
_cell.length_c   1.000
_cell.angle_alpha   90.00
_cell.angle_beta   90.00
_cell.angle_gamma   90.00
#
_symmetry.space_group_name_H-M   'P 1'
#
loop_
_entity.id
_entity.type
_entity.pdbx_description
1 polymer ?
#
loop_
_entity_poly.entity_id
_entity_poly.type
_entity_poly.pdbx_seq_one_letter_code
_entity_poly.pdbx_strand_id
1 'polypeptide(L)'
;MRIGLLGTGKWGKHYARLIPEYGELVIMNRKIDPTVDCVVIATPSDTHFKYIKEALKANKHVLVEKPMVLSLKEAMEVKKLLRDKVFMVAHQYCYNDEVRKQRPLERISLTHSNSAGRNFFWEIAPHLFSVVDLLDFKGKVELKLINTPEKIREWMFDNNKLEEPKTEPLRNELEHFIDCVKNSKTPLTDIEHALRVITNMEKYEIQHTM
;
A
#
# COMPACT_ATOMS: atom_id res chain seq x y z
N MET A 1 0.53 0.02 -23.30
CA MET A 1 0.72 -0.82 -22.10
C MET A 1 -0.61 -1.44 -21.74
N ARG A 2 -0.64 -2.75 -21.51
CA ARG A 2 -1.81 -3.53 -21.10
C ARG A 2 -1.71 -3.79 -19.61
N ILE A 3 -2.73 -3.36 -18.86
CA ILE A 3 -2.72 -3.35 -17.39
C ILE A 3 -3.78 -4.35 -16.93
N GLY A 4 -3.31 -5.46 -16.36
CA GLY A 4 -4.16 -6.47 -15.78
C GLY A 4 -4.68 -6.04 -14.41
N LEU A 5 -5.98 -6.18 -14.14
CA LEU A 5 -6.56 -5.94 -12.82
C LEU A 5 -7.14 -7.24 -12.25
N LEU A 6 -6.66 -7.67 -11.10
CA LEU A 6 -7.22 -8.76 -10.30
C LEU A 6 -8.03 -8.21 -9.13
N GLY A 7 -9.29 -8.64 -9.03
CA GLY A 7 -10.20 -8.22 -7.97
C GLY A 7 -10.96 -6.95 -8.33
N THR A 8 -12.28 -7.06 -8.46
CA THR A 8 -13.20 -5.96 -8.81
C THR A 8 -14.09 -5.55 -7.63
N GLY A 9 -13.60 -5.81 -6.41
CA GLY A 9 -14.22 -5.36 -5.16
C GLY A 9 -14.14 -3.84 -5.00
N LYS A 10 -14.27 -3.35 -3.76
CA LYS A 10 -14.27 -1.90 -3.47
C LYS A 10 -13.07 -1.17 -4.09
N TRP A 11 -11.84 -1.58 -3.78
CA TRP A 11 -10.62 -0.96 -4.30
C TRP A 11 -10.41 -1.23 -5.79
N GLY A 12 -10.70 -2.45 -6.24
CA GLY A 12 -10.66 -2.82 -7.65
C GLY A 12 -11.48 -1.91 -8.56
N LYS A 13 -12.68 -1.49 -8.15
CA LYS A 13 -13.50 -0.54 -8.91
C LYS A 13 -12.83 0.82 -9.09
N HIS A 14 -12.10 1.29 -8.08
CA HIS A 14 -11.38 2.55 -8.19
C HIS A 14 -10.21 2.46 -9.17
N TYR A 15 -9.45 1.36 -9.16
CA TYR A 15 -8.42 1.11 -10.18
C TYR A 15 -9.01 0.95 -11.58
N ALA A 16 -10.11 0.18 -11.73
CA ALA A 16 -10.77 -0.02 -13.02
C ALA A 16 -11.22 1.30 -13.66
N ARG A 17 -11.60 2.29 -12.85
CA ARG A 17 -11.93 3.65 -13.31
C ARG A 17 -10.71 4.41 -13.84
N LEU A 18 -9.55 4.27 -13.18
CA LEU A 18 -8.35 5.07 -13.45
C LEU A 18 -7.43 4.46 -14.52
N ILE A 19 -7.33 3.13 -14.59
CA ILE A 19 -6.43 2.41 -15.50
C ILE A 19 -6.58 2.83 -16.98
N PRO A 20 -7.81 3.02 -17.53
CA PRO A 20 -8.00 3.44 -18.92
C PRO A 20 -7.33 4.76 -19.30
N GLU A 21 -6.98 5.61 -18.33
CA GLU A 21 -6.24 6.85 -18.58
C GLU A 21 -4.75 6.62 -18.90
N TYR A 22 -4.21 5.43 -18.57
CA TYR A 22 -2.79 5.11 -18.71
C TYR A 22 -2.50 3.92 -19.63
N GLY A 23 -3.51 3.13 -19.99
CA GLY A 23 -3.35 1.94 -20.84
C GLY A 23 -4.64 1.14 -21.02
N GLU A 24 -4.53 0.00 -21.69
CA GLU A 24 -5.65 -0.93 -21.89
C GLU A 24 -5.93 -1.70 -20.59
N LEU A 25 -7.14 -1.56 -20.04
CA LEU A 25 -7.58 -2.33 -18.89
C LEU A 25 -7.93 -3.76 -19.32
N VAL A 26 -7.30 -4.75 -18.69
CA VAL A 26 -7.64 -6.17 -18.81
C VAL A 26 -8.13 -6.67 -17.45
N ILE A 27 -9.43 -6.85 -17.28
CA ILE A 27 -9.97 -7.45 -16.05
C ILE A 27 -9.67 -8.94 -16.07
N MET A 28 -8.94 -9.41 -15.07
CA MET A 28 -8.53 -10.80 -14.93
C MET A 28 -9.29 -11.48 -13.79
N ASN A 29 -9.51 -12.78 -13.90
CA ASN A 29 -10.15 -13.58 -12.86
C ASN A 29 -9.28 -14.79 -12.54
N ARG A 30 -8.75 -14.85 -11.30
CA ARG A 30 -7.99 -15.98 -10.71
C ARG A 30 -6.71 -16.43 -11.44
N LYS A 31 -6.30 -15.78 -12.53
CA LYS A 31 -5.09 -16.12 -13.31
C LYS A 31 -4.48 -14.86 -13.93
N ILE A 32 -3.15 -14.83 -14.02
CA ILE A 32 -2.40 -13.81 -14.75
C ILE A 32 -2.49 -14.07 -16.25
N ASP A 33 -3.05 -13.12 -16.99
CA ASP A 33 -3.06 -13.11 -18.45
C ASP A 33 -1.62 -12.88 -18.96
N PRO A 34 -1.06 -13.77 -19.82
CA PRO A 34 0.30 -13.61 -20.30
C PRO A 34 0.49 -12.36 -21.18
N THR A 35 -0.57 -11.77 -21.70
CA THR A 35 -0.54 -10.63 -22.61
C THR A 35 -0.45 -9.26 -21.93
N VAL A 36 -0.61 -9.18 -20.60
CA VAL A 36 -0.48 -7.92 -19.87
C VAL A 36 0.98 -7.60 -19.58
N ASP A 37 1.32 -6.30 -19.50
CA ASP A 37 2.65 -5.84 -19.13
C ASP A 37 2.82 -5.78 -17.62
N CYS A 38 1.77 -5.35 -16.92
CA CYS A 38 1.74 -5.19 -15.47
C CYS A 38 0.41 -5.67 -14.87
N VAL A 39 0.43 -5.93 -13.57
CA VAL A 39 -0.69 -6.47 -12.80
C VAL A 39 -0.95 -5.59 -11.58
N VAL A 40 -2.18 -5.11 -11.45
CA VAL A 40 -2.73 -4.50 -10.25
C VAL A 40 -3.51 -5.56 -9.49
N ILE A 41 -3.10 -5.86 -8.25
CA ILE A 41 -3.71 -6.88 -7.38
C ILE A 41 -4.52 -6.16 -6.30
N ALA A 42 -5.85 -6.16 -6.43
CA ALA A 42 -6.82 -5.58 -5.51
C ALA A 42 -7.79 -6.65 -4.97
N THR A 43 -7.26 -7.86 -4.70
CA THR A 43 -7.99 -9.01 -4.16
C THR A 43 -8.00 -8.98 -2.62
N PRO A 44 -8.67 -9.92 -1.93
CA PRO A 44 -8.52 -10.07 -0.48
C PRO A 44 -7.05 -10.34 -0.09
N SER A 45 -6.60 -9.80 1.04
CA SER A 45 -5.18 -9.77 1.44
C SER A 45 -4.55 -11.16 1.63
N ASP A 46 -5.33 -12.15 2.08
CA ASP A 46 -4.94 -13.55 2.19
C ASP A 46 -4.61 -14.22 0.83
N THR A 47 -4.99 -13.58 -0.27
CA THR A 47 -4.67 -14.06 -1.63
C THR A 47 -3.50 -13.33 -2.29
N HIS A 48 -3.00 -12.23 -1.71
CA HIS A 48 -1.99 -11.39 -2.33
C HIS A 48 -0.71 -12.17 -2.63
N PHE A 49 -0.21 -12.94 -1.66
CA PHE A 49 1.02 -13.71 -1.82
C PHE A 49 0.97 -14.65 -3.03
N LYS A 50 -0.16 -15.35 -3.22
CA LYS A 50 -0.37 -16.22 -4.39
C LYS A 50 -0.23 -15.44 -5.69
N TYR A 51 -0.98 -14.34 -5.84
CA TYR A 51 -1.01 -13.59 -7.11
C TYR A 51 0.27 -12.80 -7.37
N ILE A 52 0.94 -12.31 -6.32
CA ILE A 52 2.28 -11.72 -6.43
C ILE A 52 3.24 -12.76 -7.01
N LYS A 53 3.26 -13.98 -6.46
CA LYS A 53 4.14 -15.05 -6.95
C LYS A 53 3.86 -15.42 -8.39
N GLU A 54 2.59 -15.55 -8.77
CA GLU A 54 2.20 -15.85 -10.15
C GLU A 54 2.64 -14.74 -11.11
N ALA A 55 2.42 -13.47 -10.75
CA ALA A 55 2.78 -12.32 -11.58
C ALA A 55 4.30 -12.18 -11.74
N LEU A 56 5.07 -12.29 -10.66
CA LEU A 56 6.54 -12.23 -10.71
C LEU A 56 7.14 -13.39 -11.50
N LYS A 57 6.62 -14.62 -11.34
CA LYS A 57 7.04 -15.77 -12.16
C LYS A 57 6.70 -15.61 -13.63
N ALA A 58 5.61 -14.92 -13.94
CA ALA A 58 5.23 -14.54 -15.31
C ALA A 58 5.97 -13.29 -15.82
N ASN A 59 7.00 -12.82 -15.10
CA ASN A 59 7.82 -11.65 -15.42
C ASN A 59 7.01 -10.36 -15.63
N LYS A 60 6.03 -10.11 -14.75
CA LYS A 60 5.16 -8.91 -14.80
C LYS A 60 5.60 -7.87 -13.76
N HIS A 61 5.36 -6.60 -14.07
CA HIS A 61 5.40 -5.55 -13.07
C HIS A 61 4.17 -5.67 -12.16
N VAL A 62 4.31 -5.37 -10.86
CA VAL A 62 3.26 -5.61 -9.86
C VAL A 62 3.00 -4.35 -9.05
N LEU A 63 1.73 -3.95 -8.99
CA LEU A 63 1.18 -3.07 -7.97
C LEU A 63 0.21 -3.89 -7.13
N VAL A 64 0.39 -3.97 -5.82
CA VAL A 64 -0.47 -4.76 -4.93
C VAL A 64 -1.06 -3.90 -3.83
N GLU A 65 -2.36 -4.09 -3.58
CA GLU A 65 -3.05 -3.46 -2.45
C GLU A 65 -2.40 -3.81 -1.11
N LYS A 66 -2.53 -2.91 -0.15
CA LYS A 66 -2.02 -3.14 1.21
C LYS A 66 -3.01 -4.01 2.02
N PRO A 67 -2.52 -4.83 2.97
CA PRO A 67 -1.12 -5.15 3.20
C PRO A 67 -0.56 -6.02 2.06
N MET A 68 0.73 -5.86 1.74
CA MET A 68 1.39 -6.63 0.67
C MET A 68 1.23 -8.15 0.85
N VAL A 69 1.43 -8.63 2.08
CA VAL A 69 1.35 -10.03 2.53
C VAL A 69 1.06 -10.04 4.03
N LEU A 70 0.84 -11.21 4.63
CA LEU A 70 0.43 -11.34 6.04
C LEU A 70 1.55 -11.84 6.97
N SER A 71 2.77 -12.02 6.47
CA SER A 71 3.91 -12.37 7.30
C SER A 71 5.23 -11.89 6.72
N LEU A 72 6.22 -11.64 7.59
CA LEU A 72 7.59 -11.35 7.16
C LEU A 72 8.19 -12.49 6.31
N LYS A 73 7.83 -13.75 6.58
CA LYS A 73 8.27 -14.91 5.80
C LYS A 73 7.83 -14.81 4.34
N GLU A 74 6.56 -14.50 4.09
CA GLU A 74 6.04 -14.29 2.74
C GLU A 74 6.69 -13.09 2.08
N ALA A 75 6.89 -11.99 2.82
CA ALA A 75 7.52 -10.77 2.30
C ALA A 75 8.95 -11.03 1.82
N MET A 76 9.72 -11.79 2.59
CA MET A 76 11.07 -12.21 2.21
C MET A 76 11.07 -13.14 1.00
N GLU A 77 10.05 -13.98 0.82
CA GLU A 77 9.93 -14.79 -0.39
C GLU A 77 9.58 -13.93 -1.62
N VAL A 78 8.72 -12.93 -1.48
CA VAL A 78 8.45 -11.95 -2.55
C VAL A 78 9.74 -11.25 -2.97
N LYS A 79 10.53 -10.74 -2.01
CA LYS A 79 11.84 -10.12 -2.29
C LYS A 79 12.79 -11.04 -3.04
N LYS A 80 12.83 -12.33 -2.69
CA LYS A 80 13.67 -13.32 -3.39
C LYS A 80 13.21 -13.61 -4.82
N LEU A 81 11.91 -13.53 -5.08
CA LEU A 81 11.33 -13.77 -6.40
C LEU A 81 11.43 -12.55 -7.32
N LEU A 82 11.46 -11.35 -6.74
CA LEU A 82 11.59 -10.11 -7.48
C LEU A 82 12.94 -10.03 -8.20
N ARG A 83 12.90 -9.63 -9.47
CA ARG A 83 14.08 -9.44 -10.33
C ARG A 83 14.17 -7.98 -10.77
N ASP A 84 14.21 -7.74 -12.07
CA ASP A 84 14.27 -6.43 -12.74
C ASP A 84 12.89 -5.76 -12.91
N LYS A 85 11.82 -6.36 -12.38
CA LYS A 85 10.48 -5.81 -12.47
C LYS A 85 10.18 -4.79 -11.40
N VAL A 86 9.35 -3.82 -11.77
CA VAL A 86 8.81 -2.83 -10.84
C VAL A 86 7.83 -3.53 -9.92
N PHE A 87 8.05 -3.41 -8.62
CA PHE A 87 7.16 -3.92 -7.59
C PHE A 87 6.81 -2.79 -6.64
N MET A 88 5.53 -2.56 -6.44
CA MET A 88 5.00 -1.45 -5.65
C MET A 88 3.86 -1.91 -4.76
N VAL A 89 3.82 -1.41 -3.53
CA VAL A 89 2.71 -1.62 -2.60
C VAL A 89 1.86 -0.35 -2.56
N ALA A 90 0.54 -0.51 -2.58
CA ALA A 90 -0.44 0.58 -2.59
C ALA A 90 -0.61 1.26 -1.22
N HIS A 91 0.45 1.92 -0.76
CA HIS A 91 0.42 2.76 0.44
C HIS A 91 -0.01 4.19 0.08
N GLN A 92 -1.27 4.37 -0.31
CA GLN A 92 -1.81 5.62 -0.88
C GLN A 92 -1.47 6.92 -0.11
N TYR A 93 -1.32 6.87 1.23
CA TYR A 93 -0.92 8.04 2.02
C TYR A 93 0.50 8.53 1.70
N CYS A 94 1.37 7.67 1.20
CA CYS A 94 2.69 8.05 0.72
C CYS A 94 2.64 8.91 -0.56
N TYR A 95 1.52 8.86 -1.28
CA TYR A 95 1.23 9.63 -2.48
C TYR A 95 0.30 10.82 -2.22
N ASN A 96 0.09 11.16 -0.94
CA ASN A 96 -0.57 12.38 -0.51
C ASN A 96 0.49 13.49 -0.34
N ASP A 97 0.35 14.57 -1.10
CA ASP A 97 1.27 15.72 -1.06
C ASP A 97 1.35 16.38 0.30
N GLU A 98 0.24 16.46 1.03
CA GLU A 98 0.22 17.08 2.35
C GLU A 98 0.95 16.21 3.37
N VAL A 99 0.97 14.88 3.22
CA VAL A 99 1.81 13.99 4.05
C VAL A 99 3.29 14.19 3.76
N ARG A 100 3.68 14.27 2.48
CA ARG A 100 5.10 14.34 2.07
C ARG A 100 5.80 15.63 2.51
N LYS A 101 5.04 16.68 2.79
CA LYS A 101 5.55 17.98 3.28
C LYS A 101 5.77 18.02 4.79
N GLN A 102 5.33 17.01 5.54
CA GLN A 102 5.37 17.02 7.00
C GLN A 102 6.81 16.79 7.50
N ARG A 103 7.63 17.83 7.50
CA ARG A 103 8.97 17.87 8.10
C ARG A 103 9.34 19.33 8.48
N PRO A 104 10.07 19.56 9.59
CA PRO A 104 10.41 18.60 10.64
C PRO A 104 9.17 18.20 11.49
N LEU A 105 9.27 17.12 12.25
CA LEU A 105 8.19 16.58 13.10
C LEU A 105 8.77 15.95 14.36
N GLU A 106 8.00 15.94 15.45
CA GLU A 106 8.32 15.24 16.70
C GLU A 106 7.35 14.09 17.00
N ARG A 107 6.10 14.16 16.49
CA ARG A 107 5.05 13.16 16.70
C ARG A 107 4.22 12.90 15.44
N ILE A 108 3.91 11.64 15.18
CA ILE A 108 2.88 11.24 14.21
C ILE A 108 1.85 10.38 14.93
N SER A 109 0.57 10.69 14.74
CA SER A 109 -0.51 9.81 15.24
C SER A 109 -1.61 9.59 14.22
N LEU A 110 -2.16 8.37 14.24
CA LEU A 110 -3.34 8.00 13.46
C LEU A 110 -4.42 7.50 14.42
N THR A 111 -5.55 8.20 14.44
CA THR A 111 -6.76 7.76 15.14
C THR A 111 -7.71 7.09 14.15
N HIS A 112 -8.17 5.89 14.45
CA HIS A 112 -9.12 5.15 13.60
C HIS A 112 -10.26 4.55 14.41
N SER A 113 -11.49 4.62 13.89
CA SER A 113 -12.64 3.97 14.51
C SER A 113 -12.60 2.45 14.31
N ASN A 114 -12.83 1.70 15.38
CA ASN A 114 -12.99 0.26 15.34
C ASN A 114 -14.35 -0.09 14.74
N SER A 115 -14.36 -0.93 13.71
CA SER A 115 -15.59 -1.55 13.19
C SER A 115 -15.40 -3.05 13.36
N ALA A 116 -16.32 -3.70 14.07
CA ALA A 116 -16.16 -5.06 14.56
C ALA A 116 -15.75 -6.07 13.46
N GLY A 117 -14.60 -6.73 13.62
CA GLY A 117 -14.21 -7.93 12.87
C GLY A 117 -12.77 -7.97 12.33
N ARG A 118 -12.08 -9.10 12.57
CA ARG A 118 -10.70 -9.49 12.15
C ARG A 118 -9.57 -8.51 12.55
N ASN A 119 -8.33 -8.94 12.31
CA ASN A 119 -7.09 -8.37 12.89
C ASN A 119 -6.86 -6.90 12.47
N PHE A 120 -7.59 -5.99 13.14
CA PHE A 120 -7.74 -4.58 12.84
C PHE A 120 -6.42 -3.81 12.81
N PHE A 121 -5.46 -4.27 13.60
CA PHE A 121 -4.09 -3.76 13.54
C PHE A 121 -3.54 -3.84 12.12
N TRP A 122 -3.66 -5.00 11.46
CA TRP A 122 -3.13 -5.24 10.12
C TRP A 122 -3.91 -4.53 9.00
N GLU A 123 -5.10 -4.00 9.28
CA GLU A 123 -5.82 -3.16 8.31
C GLU A 123 -5.35 -1.69 8.32
N ILE A 124 -4.93 -1.20 9.49
CA ILE A 124 -4.66 0.23 9.71
C ILE A 124 -3.18 0.52 9.86
N ALA A 125 -2.45 -0.30 10.62
CA ALA A 125 -1.03 -0.11 10.86
C ALA A 125 -0.21 0.02 9.56
N PRO A 126 -0.51 -0.68 8.44
CA PRO A 126 0.20 -0.43 7.18
C PRO A 126 0.06 1.01 6.68
N HIS A 127 -1.03 1.71 6.99
CA HIS A 127 -1.17 3.13 6.66
C HIS A 127 -0.21 3.98 7.51
N LEU A 128 -0.18 3.76 8.83
CA LEU A 128 0.68 4.50 9.74
C LEU A 128 2.17 4.28 9.44
N PHE A 129 2.60 3.02 9.40
CA PHE A 129 4.00 2.68 9.31
C PHE A 129 4.61 2.93 7.93
N SER A 130 3.81 2.94 6.87
CA SER A 130 4.27 3.41 5.56
C SER A 130 4.60 4.91 5.58
N VAL A 131 3.79 5.74 6.22
CA VAL A 131 4.11 7.16 6.39
C VAL A 131 5.33 7.37 7.29
N VAL A 132 5.45 6.61 8.38
CA VAL A 132 6.63 6.68 9.27
C VAL A 132 7.92 6.34 8.51
N ASP A 133 7.91 5.27 7.71
CA ASP A 133 9.07 4.89 6.90
C ASP A 133 9.38 5.93 5.81
N LEU A 134 8.35 6.37 5.08
CA LEU A 134 8.47 7.38 4.03
C LEU A 134 9.13 8.67 4.54
N LEU A 135 8.69 9.12 5.71
CA LEU A 135 9.17 10.35 6.31
C LEU A 135 10.54 10.19 6.99
N ASP A 136 11.09 8.98 7.04
CA ASP A 136 12.25 8.60 7.86
C ASP A 136 12.09 9.07 9.31
N PHE A 137 10.87 8.95 9.83
CA PHE A 137 10.49 9.55 11.10
C PHE A 137 10.98 8.72 12.29
N LYS A 138 11.68 9.36 13.23
CA LYS A 138 12.27 8.73 14.43
C LYS A 138 11.64 9.18 15.75
N GLY A 139 10.62 10.05 15.70
CA GLY A 139 9.95 10.59 16.87
C GLY A 139 8.86 9.67 17.43
N LYS A 140 7.91 10.26 18.16
CA LYS A 140 6.83 9.51 18.81
C LYS A 140 5.76 9.07 17.81
N VAL A 141 5.48 7.77 17.74
CA VAL A 141 4.44 7.19 16.88
C VAL A 141 3.29 6.68 17.75
N GLU A 142 2.05 7.09 17.46
CA GLU A 142 0.85 6.65 18.19
C GLU A 142 -0.23 6.13 17.22
N LEU A 143 -0.67 4.89 17.42
CA LEU A 143 -1.89 4.36 16.78
C LEU A 143 -3.01 4.32 17.81
N LYS A 144 -4.06 5.13 17.60
CA LYS A 144 -5.22 5.23 18.52
C LYS A 144 -6.44 4.57 17.90
N LEU A 145 -7.04 3.66 18.65
CA LEU A 145 -8.25 2.97 18.24
C LEU A 145 -9.40 3.41 19.13
N ILE A 146 -10.48 3.85 18.50
CA ILE A 146 -11.65 4.35 19.23
C ILE A 146 -12.89 3.55 18.84
N ASN A 147 -13.70 3.19 19.82
CA ASN A 147 -14.95 2.48 19.58
C ASN A 147 -16.09 3.49 19.43
N THR A 148 -16.55 3.70 18.19
CA THR A 148 -17.60 4.67 17.87
C THR A 148 -18.37 4.21 16.62
N PRO A 149 -19.68 4.51 16.52
CA PRO A 149 -20.43 4.27 15.29
C PRO A 149 -19.97 5.17 14.12
N GLU A 150 -19.28 6.28 14.41
CA GLU A 150 -18.77 7.18 13.40
C GLU A 150 -17.51 6.61 12.74
N LYS A 151 -17.41 6.77 11.42
CA LYS A 151 -16.20 6.38 10.69
C LYS A 151 -15.13 7.45 10.86
N ILE A 152 -14.18 7.21 11.76
CA ILE A 152 -13.08 8.14 12.04
C ILE A 152 -11.80 7.60 11.42
N ARG A 153 -11.09 8.49 10.73
CA ARG A 153 -9.72 8.31 10.28
C ARG A 153 -9.03 9.67 10.29
N GLU A 154 -8.26 9.93 11.34
CA GLU A 154 -7.64 11.23 11.57
C GLU A 154 -6.13 11.10 11.74
N TRP A 155 -5.41 11.89 10.94
CA TRP A 155 -3.97 12.02 11.03
C TRP A 155 -3.61 13.31 11.77
N MET A 156 -2.69 13.20 12.72
CA MET A 156 -2.06 14.33 13.38
C MET A 156 -0.55 14.25 13.18
N PHE A 157 0.02 15.36 12.72
CA PHE A 157 1.45 15.61 12.61
C PHE A 157 1.76 16.71 13.62
N ASP A 158 2.46 16.34 14.70
CA ASP A 158 2.54 17.12 15.94
C ASP A 158 1.15 17.48 16.49
N ASN A 159 0.79 18.77 16.47
CA ASN A 159 -0.50 19.28 16.91
C ASN A 159 -1.42 19.69 15.74
N ASN A 160 -1.01 19.43 14.50
CA ASN A 160 -1.73 19.82 13.30
C ASN A 160 -2.44 18.61 12.68
N LYS A 161 -3.71 18.79 12.32
CA LYS A 161 -4.46 17.81 11.54
C LYS A 161 -3.95 17.83 10.10
N LEU A 162 -3.87 16.65 9.47
CA LEU A 162 -3.54 16.55 8.05
C LEU A 162 -4.57 17.28 7.20
N GLU A 163 -4.10 18.17 6.33
CA GLU A 163 -4.94 18.84 5.34
C GLU A 163 -5.44 17.88 4.26
N GLU A 164 -6.59 18.20 3.67
CA GLU A 164 -7.12 17.45 2.53
C GLU A 164 -6.17 17.55 1.33
N PRO A 165 -5.86 16.42 0.66
CA PRO A 165 -4.95 16.44 -0.47
C PRO A 165 -5.54 17.21 -1.65
N LYS A 166 -4.69 17.98 -2.33
CA LYS A 166 -5.08 18.72 -3.55
C LYS A 166 -5.41 17.82 -4.73
N THR A 167 -4.85 16.61 -4.74
CA THR A 167 -4.98 15.60 -5.80
C THR A 167 -5.37 14.26 -5.19
N GLU A 168 -6.06 13.41 -5.95
CA GLU A 168 -6.50 12.09 -5.48
C GLU A 168 -5.26 11.19 -5.23
N PRO A 169 -4.96 10.78 -3.98
CA PRO A 169 -3.73 10.02 -3.71
C PRO A 169 -3.67 8.67 -4.43
N LEU A 170 -4.82 8.02 -4.64
CA LEU A 170 -4.91 6.78 -5.41
C LEU A 170 -4.53 6.98 -6.89
N ARG A 171 -4.89 8.12 -7.47
CA ARG A 171 -4.50 8.49 -8.83
C ARG A 171 -2.98 8.71 -8.90
N ASN A 172 -2.43 9.49 -7.96
CA ASN A 172 -1.00 9.77 -7.89
C ASN A 172 -0.18 8.48 -7.74
N GLU A 173 -0.67 7.55 -6.93
CA GLU A 173 -0.07 6.22 -6.73
C GLU A 173 -0.02 5.40 -8.02
N LEU A 174 -1.15 5.29 -8.74
CA LEU A 174 -1.19 4.57 -10.01
C LEU A 174 -0.32 5.25 -11.07
N GLU A 175 -0.35 6.57 -11.15
CA GLU A 175 0.48 7.36 -12.06
C GLU A 175 1.97 7.12 -11.79
N HIS A 176 2.39 7.15 -10.53
CA HIS A 176 3.76 6.86 -10.11
C HIS A 176 4.18 5.43 -10.48
N PHE A 177 3.31 4.44 -10.26
CA PHE A 177 3.56 3.07 -10.69
C PHE A 177 3.79 2.99 -12.21
N ILE A 178 2.94 3.63 -13.00
CA ILE A 178 3.06 3.66 -14.47
C ILE A 178 4.35 4.36 -14.91
N ASP A 179 4.69 5.50 -14.31
CA ASP A 179 5.96 6.20 -14.57
C ASP A 179 7.16 5.30 -14.28
N CYS A 180 7.15 4.60 -13.14
CA CYS A 180 8.20 3.66 -12.78
C CYS A 180 8.33 2.52 -13.79
N VAL A 181 7.21 1.96 -14.27
CA VAL A 181 7.20 0.90 -15.30
C VAL A 181 7.78 1.41 -16.62
N LYS A 182 7.37 2.60 -17.09
CA LYS A 182 7.83 3.17 -18.36
C LYS A 182 9.29 3.57 -18.34
N ASN A 183 9.78 4.03 -17.20
CA ASN A 183 11.10 4.64 -17.07
C ASN A 183 12.08 3.81 -16.23
N SER A 184 11.74 2.56 -15.91
CA SER A 184 12.57 1.65 -15.11
C SER A 184 13.04 2.26 -13.78
N LYS A 185 12.17 3.02 -13.11
CA LYS A 185 12.47 3.66 -11.82
C LYS A 185 12.06 2.76 -10.66
N THR A 186 12.75 2.91 -9.52
CA THR A 186 12.33 2.31 -8.26
C THR A 186 11.13 3.08 -7.69
N PRO A 187 10.02 2.41 -7.34
CA PRO A 187 8.88 3.07 -6.70
C PRO A 187 9.21 3.67 -5.34
N LEU A 188 8.42 4.65 -4.91
CA LEU A 188 8.51 5.21 -3.56
C LEU A 188 8.19 4.16 -2.49
N THR A 189 7.23 3.29 -2.80
CA THR A 189 6.71 2.23 -1.93
C THR A 189 7.10 0.85 -2.47
N ASP A 190 8.41 0.67 -2.69
CA ASP A 190 9.00 -0.57 -3.21
C ASP A 190 9.02 -1.72 -2.19
N ILE A 191 9.66 -2.84 -2.56
CA ILE A 191 9.78 -4.02 -1.70
C ILE A 191 10.57 -3.74 -0.41
N GLU A 192 11.59 -2.88 -0.46
CA GLU A 192 12.42 -2.58 0.71
C GLU A 192 11.64 -1.72 1.70
N HIS A 193 10.90 -0.73 1.20
CA HIS A 193 9.92 0.02 1.98
C HIS A 193 8.89 -0.92 2.63
N ALA A 194 8.27 -1.80 1.86
CA ALA A 194 7.26 -2.73 2.37
C ALA A 194 7.81 -3.64 3.48
N LEU A 195 9.06 -4.11 3.36
CA LEU A 195 9.71 -4.91 4.39
C LEU A 195 9.94 -4.11 5.68
N ARG A 196 10.37 -2.85 5.59
CA ARG A 196 10.52 -1.98 6.77
C ARG A 196 9.19 -1.70 7.43
N VAL A 197 8.12 -1.48 6.64
CA VAL A 197 6.76 -1.31 7.15
C VAL A 197 6.31 -2.52 7.96
N ILE A 198 6.38 -3.73 7.40
CA ILE A 198 5.99 -4.96 8.10
C ILE A 198 6.85 -5.18 9.36
N THR A 199 8.17 -4.98 9.26
CA THR A 199 9.08 -5.14 10.40
C THR A 199 8.75 -4.17 11.55
N ASN A 200 8.44 -2.91 11.23
CA ASN A 200 8.11 -1.90 12.23
C ASN A 200 6.71 -2.13 12.83
N MET A 201 5.76 -2.62 12.03
CA MET A 201 4.45 -3.05 12.51
C MET A 201 4.57 -4.19 13.54
N GLU A 202 5.30 -5.25 13.22
CA GLU A 202 5.48 -6.39 14.14
C GLU A 202 6.14 -5.95 15.45
N LYS A 203 7.17 -5.09 15.38
CA LYS A 203 7.81 -4.51 16.59
C LYS A 203 6.81 -3.72 17.44
N TYR A 204 5.97 -2.90 16.81
CA TYR A 204 4.98 -2.10 17.51
C TYR A 204 3.89 -2.98 18.15
N GLU A 205 3.40 -4.00 17.42
CA GLU A 205 2.41 -4.95 17.93
C GLU A 205 2.92 -5.64 19.19
N ILE A 206 4.16 -6.13 19.18
CA ILE A 206 4.82 -6.76 20.33
C ILE A 206 4.88 -5.81 21.54
N GLN A 207 5.24 -4.54 21.33
CA GLN A 207 5.36 -3.54 22.40
C GLN A 207 4.03 -3.12 23.04
N HIS A 208 2.89 -3.36 22.37
CA HIS A 208 1.57 -2.89 22.80
C HIS A 208 0.57 -4.02 23.05
N THR A 209 0.98 -5.28 22.96
CA THR A 209 0.17 -6.46 23.28
C THR A 209 0.71 -7.29 24.44
N MET A 210 1.90 -6.95 24.95
CA MET A 210 2.45 -7.41 26.24
C MET A 210 2.18 -6.36 27.33
#